data_AF-A0A1F9Z556-F1
#
_entry.id   AF-A0A1F9Z556-F1
#
_cell.length_a   1.000
_cell.length_b   1.000
_cell.length_c   1.000
_cell.angle_alpha   90.00
_cell.angle_beta   90.00
_cell.angle_gamma   90.00
#
_symmetry.space_group_name_H-M   'P 1'
#
loop_
_entity.id
_entity.type
_entity.pdbx_description
1 polymer ?
#
loop_
_entity_poly.entity_id
_entity_poly.type
_entity_poly.pdbx_seq_one_letter_code
_entity_poly.pdbx_strand_id
1 'polypeptide(L)'
;MEEDYVSLAEIKVLLEKEKQARGQLSQEQQYALSHATTFAKVDASKVVAMVKELMAIPMMSTMNAVKIVDVMPGHLDDVRAIFAKERFALSKEDAEKVLEIVAKNQ
;
A
#
# COMPACT_ATOMS: atom_id res chain seq x y z
N MET A 1 -14.89 -14.49 9.60
CA MET A 1 -14.05 -14.23 8.41
C MET A 1 -13.04 -13.21 8.85
N GLU A 2 -11.77 -13.49 8.64
CA GLU A 2 -10.68 -12.54 8.92
C GLU A 2 -10.48 -11.73 7.63
N GLU A 3 -10.43 -10.41 7.75
CA GLU A 3 -10.32 -9.48 6.62
C GLU A 3 -9.01 -8.71 6.74
N ASP A 4 -8.21 -8.73 5.69
CA ASP A 4 -6.91 -8.06 5.62
C ASP A 4 -6.88 -7.05 4.47
N TYR A 5 -6.18 -5.94 4.69
CA TYR A 5 -5.89 -4.96 3.64
C TYR A 5 -4.73 -5.47 2.78
N VAL A 6 -4.91 -5.41 1.46
CA VAL A 6 -3.91 -5.80 0.47
C VAL A 6 -3.52 -4.61 -0.39
N SER A 7 -2.23 -4.52 -0.72
CA SER A 7 -1.67 -3.49 -1.60
C SER A 7 -1.96 -3.77 -3.08
N LEU A 8 -1.78 -2.76 -3.94
CA LEU A 8 -1.83 -2.92 -5.39
C LEU A 8 -0.79 -3.93 -5.90
N ALA A 9 0.38 -3.98 -5.27
CA ALA A 9 1.44 -4.94 -5.61
C ALA A 9 1.00 -6.39 -5.34
N GLU A 10 0.37 -6.64 -4.20
CA GLU A 10 -0.18 -7.97 -3.88
C GLU A 10 -1.37 -8.33 -4.77
N ILE A 11 -2.28 -7.37 -5.01
CA ILE A 11 -3.42 -7.57 -5.93
C ILE A 11 -2.94 -7.98 -7.32
N LYS A 12 -1.89 -7.34 -7.84
CA LYS A 12 -1.29 -7.71 -9.13
C LYS A 12 -0.89 -9.19 -9.15
N VAL A 13 -0.12 -9.64 -8.16
CA VAL A 13 0.34 -11.04 -8.06
C VAL A 13 -0.84 -12.01 -7.95
N LEU A 14 -1.84 -11.68 -7.13
CA LEU A 14 -3.03 -12.50 -6.95
C LEU A 14 -3.80 -12.64 -8.27
N LEU A 15 -4.05 -11.55 -8.98
CA LEU A 15 -4.79 -11.57 -10.25
C LEU A 15 -4.00 -12.25 -11.38
N GLU A 16 -2.68 -12.10 -11.43
CA GLU A 16 -1.82 -12.83 -12.38
C GLU A 16 -1.90 -14.34 -12.14
N LYS A 17 -1.84 -14.78 -10.88
CA LYS A 17 -2.00 -16.19 -10.51
C LYS A 17 -3.37 -16.73 -10.89
N GLU A 18 -4.44 -15.99 -10.60
CA GLU A 18 -5.80 -16.40 -10.98
C GLU A 18 -5.99 -16.46 -12.50
N LYS A 19 -5.38 -15.53 -13.25
CA LYS A 19 -5.39 -15.56 -14.72
C LYS A 19 -4.71 -16.82 -15.25
N GLN A 20 -3.58 -17.23 -14.66
CA GLN A 20 -2.89 -18.47 -15.05
C GLN A 20 -3.72 -19.71 -14.72
N ALA A 21 -4.38 -19.74 -13.55
CA ALA A 21 -5.18 -20.88 -13.11
C ALA A 21 -6.49 -21.05 -13.90
N ARG A 22 -7.18 -19.95 -14.23
CA ARG A 22 -8.52 -19.96 -14.86
C ARG A 22 -8.47 -19.74 -16.38
N GLY A 23 -7.34 -19.29 -16.92
CA GLY A 23 -7.17 -18.90 -18.32
C GLY A 23 -7.68 -17.49 -18.63
N GLN A 24 -8.86 -17.12 -18.11
CA GLN A 24 -9.45 -15.80 -18.32
C GLN A 24 -10.04 -15.21 -17.03
N LEU A 25 -9.77 -13.91 -16.82
CA LEU A 25 -10.37 -13.10 -15.77
C LEU A 25 -11.65 -12.41 -16.27
N SER A 26 -12.58 -12.08 -15.38
CA SER A 26 -13.72 -11.22 -15.73
C SER A 26 -13.25 -9.84 -16.21
N GLN A 27 -14.13 -9.07 -16.86
CA GLN A 27 -13.77 -7.75 -17.37
C GLN A 27 -13.32 -6.81 -16.25
N GLU A 28 -14.00 -6.82 -15.10
CA GLU A 28 -13.68 -6.02 -13.92
C GLU A 28 -12.33 -6.44 -13.33
N GLN A 29 -12.04 -7.73 -13.28
CA GLN A 29 -10.75 -8.26 -12.81
C GLN A 29 -9.61 -7.89 -13.77
N GLN A 30 -9.87 -7.85 -15.08
CA GLN A 30 -8.89 -7.37 -16.06
C GLN A 30 -8.59 -5.87 -15.86
N TYR A 31 -9.61 -5.05 -15.57
CA TYR A 31 -9.41 -3.64 -15.23
C TYR A 31 -8.63 -3.47 -13.93
N ALA A 32 -8.95 -4.25 -12.90
CA ALA A 32 -8.20 -4.25 -11.64
C ALA A 32 -6.73 -4.65 -11.86
N LEU A 33 -6.46 -5.69 -12.65
CA LEU A 33 -5.10 -6.11 -12.97
C LEU A 33 -4.35 -5.04 -13.77
N SER A 34 -4.99 -4.40 -14.73
CA SER A 34 -4.42 -3.30 -15.51
C SER A 34 -4.05 -2.11 -14.60
N HIS A 35 -4.96 -1.72 -13.71
CA HIS A 35 -4.72 -0.68 -12.71
C HIS A 35 -3.55 -1.05 -11.79
N ALA A 36 -3.58 -2.24 -11.19
CA ALA A 36 -2.51 -2.72 -10.31
C ALA A 36 -1.15 -2.78 -11.02
N THR A 37 -1.13 -3.22 -12.28
CA THR A 37 0.11 -3.26 -13.10
C THR A 37 0.65 -1.86 -13.39
N THR A 38 -0.22 -0.87 -13.57
CA THR A 38 0.17 0.51 -13.88
C THR A 38 0.61 1.29 -12.65
N PHE A 39 -0.03 1.05 -11.50
CA PHE A 39 0.10 1.91 -10.31
C PHE A 39 0.81 1.26 -9.13
N ALA A 40 1.10 -0.04 -9.14
CA ALA A 40 1.94 -0.64 -8.10
C ALA A 40 3.36 -0.06 -8.17
N LYS A 41 3.75 0.67 -7.11
CA LYS A 41 5.04 1.36 -7.03
C LYS A 41 6.14 0.54 -6.38
N VAL A 42 5.79 -0.54 -5.69
CA VAL A 42 6.72 -1.43 -5.02
C VAL A 42 6.54 -2.87 -5.47
N ASP A 43 7.59 -3.67 -5.32
CA ASP A 43 7.50 -5.12 -5.50
C ASP A 43 6.71 -5.75 -4.35
N ALA A 44 5.87 -6.73 -4.67
CA ALA A 44 5.05 -7.45 -3.70
C ALA A 44 5.89 -8.11 -2.58
N SER A 45 7.13 -8.48 -2.87
CA SER A 45 8.07 -9.06 -1.89
C SER A 45 8.49 -8.08 -0.79
N LYS A 46 8.46 -6.77 -1.06
CA LYS A 46 8.83 -5.72 -0.10
C LYS A 46 7.65 -5.30 0.79
N VAL A 47 6.42 -5.51 0.34
CA VAL A 47 5.20 -5.00 1.00
C VAL A 47 5.12 -5.43 2.46
N VAL A 48 5.23 -6.72 2.74
CA VAL A 48 5.09 -7.26 4.10
C VAL A 48 6.09 -6.62 5.07
N ALA A 49 7.34 -6.47 4.66
CA ALA A 49 8.39 -5.86 5.48
C ALA A 49 8.11 -4.37 5.70
N MET A 50 7.70 -3.66 4.64
CA MET A 50 7.44 -2.22 4.70
C MET A 50 6.19 -1.91 5.55
N VAL A 51 5.10 -2.67 5.39
CA VAL A 51 3.90 -2.55 6.24
C VAL A 51 4.26 -2.80 7.70
N LYS A 52 5.09 -3.82 7.99
CA LYS A 52 5.54 -4.10 9.35
C LYS A 52 6.34 -2.94 9.95
N GLU A 53 7.25 -2.33 9.20
CA GLU A 53 8.01 -1.13 9.64
C GLU A 53 7.07 0.05 9.89
N LEU A 54 6.11 0.31 9.00
CA LEU A 54 5.13 1.39 9.15
C LEU A 54 4.23 1.18 10.37
N MET A 55 3.78 -0.06 10.62
CA MET A 55 2.93 -0.41 11.75
C MET A 55 3.61 -0.22 13.12
N ALA A 56 4.94 -0.08 13.16
CA ALA A 56 5.66 0.26 14.38
C ALA A 56 5.55 1.75 14.75
N ILE A 57 5.06 2.60 13.84
CA ILE A 57 4.82 4.02 14.09
C ILE A 57 3.55 4.16 14.95
N PRO A 58 3.57 4.99 16.02
CA PRO A 58 2.40 5.23 16.84
C PRO A 58 1.18 5.68 16.02
N MET A 59 0.00 5.17 16.37
CA MET A 59 -1.27 5.47 15.70
C MET A 59 -1.36 5.03 14.23
N MET A 60 -0.41 4.24 13.72
CA MET A 60 -0.52 3.64 12.40
C MET A 60 -1.61 2.56 12.39
N SER A 61 -2.45 2.56 11.36
CA SER A 61 -3.40 1.48 11.08
C SER A 61 -2.91 0.68 9.88
N THR A 62 -3.32 -0.59 9.78
CA THR A 62 -2.97 -1.45 8.63
C THR A 62 -3.44 -0.83 7.32
N MET A 63 -4.64 -0.22 7.32
CA MET A 63 -5.19 0.50 6.19
C MET A 63 -4.26 1.62 5.71
N ASN A 64 -3.77 2.46 6.64
CA ASN A 64 -2.89 3.58 6.33
C ASN A 64 -1.49 3.10 5.91
N ALA A 65 -0.96 2.06 6.55
CA ALA A 65 0.31 1.45 6.17
C ALA A 65 0.26 0.92 4.72
N VAL A 66 -0.78 0.17 4.37
CA VAL A 66 -0.99 -0.32 3.00
C VAL A 66 -1.19 0.84 2.03
N LYS A 67 -1.94 1.89 2.41
CA LYS A 67 -2.12 3.08 1.57
C LYS A 67 -0.80 3.82 1.32
N ILE A 68 0.08 3.92 2.32
CA ILE A 68 1.42 4.50 2.18
C ILE A 68 2.24 3.69 1.19
N VAL A 69 2.18 2.36 1.24
CA VAL A 69 2.87 1.47 0.28
C VAL A 69 2.37 1.67 -1.15
N ASP A 70 1.06 1.84 -1.35
CA ASP A 70 0.49 2.10 -2.68
C ASP A 70 0.87 3.50 -3.22
N VAL A 71 0.86 4.51 -2.34
CA VAL A 71 1.02 5.91 -2.73
C VAL A 71 2.49 6.31 -2.81
N MET A 72 3.38 5.72 -1.99
CA MET A 72 4.79 6.11 -1.83
C MET A 72 4.94 7.64 -1.70
N PRO A 73 4.44 8.24 -0.60
CA PRO A 73 4.46 9.70 -0.39
C PRO A 73 5.89 10.24 -0.38
N GLY A 74 6.13 11.39 -1.02
CA GLY A 74 7.45 12.02 -1.11
C GLY A 74 7.64 13.20 -0.16
N HIS A 75 6.54 13.76 0.36
CA HIS A 75 6.55 14.98 1.14
C HIS A 75 5.61 14.86 2.35
N LEU A 76 5.81 15.70 3.36
CA LEU A 76 4.99 15.70 4.58
C LEU A 76 3.50 15.94 4.29
N ASP A 77 3.18 16.76 3.29
CA ASP A 77 1.80 17.04 2.90
C ASP A 77 1.13 15.83 2.25
N ASP A 78 1.88 14.95 1.57
CA ASP A 78 1.36 13.69 1.04
C ASP A 78 0.95 12.76 2.20
N VAL A 79 1.80 12.66 3.23
CA VAL A 79 1.50 11.89 4.43
C VAL A 79 0.28 12.47 5.13
N ARG A 80 0.22 13.78 5.33
CA ARG A 80 -0.96 14.45 5.93
C ARG A 80 -2.24 14.19 5.14
N ALA A 81 -2.16 14.18 3.81
CA ALA A 81 -3.31 13.90 2.96
C ALA A 81 -3.87 12.48 3.18
N ILE A 82 -3.01 11.47 3.41
CA ILE A 82 -3.43 10.10 3.73
C ILE A 82 -4.22 10.06 5.05
N PHE A 83 -3.79 10.81 6.06
CA PHE A 83 -4.44 10.85 7.38
C PHE A 83 -5.56 11.91 7.48
N ALA A 84 -5.88 12.65 6.42
CA ALA A 84 -6.79 13.80 6.48
C ALA A 84 -8.24 13.48 6.89
N LYS A 85 -8.64 12.20 6.82
CA LYS A 85 -9.96 11.71 7.24
C LYS A 85 -9.95 10.96 8.57
N GLU A 86 -8.78 10.78 9.17
CA GLU A 86 -8.64 10.16 10.49
C GLU A 86 -9.06 11.14 11.59
N ARG A 87 -9.41 10.61 12.76
CA ARG A 87 -9.72 11.43 13.94
C ARG A 87 -8.46 12.02 14.61
N PHE A 88 -7.29 11.66 14.10
CA PHE A 88 -5.99 12.07 14.60
C PHE A 88 -5.08 12.39 13.41
N ALA A 89 -4.01 13.11 13.69
CA ALA A 89 -2.91 13.33 12.75
C ALA A 89 -1.63 12.74 13.33
N LEU A 90 -0.76 12.21 12.48
CA LEU A 90 0.59 11.90 12.89
C LEU A 90 1.31 13.17 13.37
N SER A 91 2.18 13.01 14.37
CA SER A 91 3.15 14.04 14.73
C SER A 91 4.06 14.35 13.53
N LYS A 92 4.74 15.50 13.55
CA LYS A 92 5.67 15.83 12.48
C LYS A 92 6.80 14.79 12.41
N GLU A 93 7.30 14.40 13.58
CA GLU A 93 8.37 13.42 13.75
C GLU A 93 7.96 12.04 13.22
N ASP A 94 6.72 11.60 13.48
CA ASP A 94 6.23 10.32 12.97
C ASP A 94 5.96 10.36 11.46
N ALA A 95 5.50 11.50 10.93
CA ALA A 95 5.37 11.69 9.49
C ALA A 95 6.74 11.71 8.78
N GLU A 96 7.78 12.25 9.41
CA GLU A 96 9.16 12.18 8.90
C GLU A 96 9.65 10.72 8.86
N LYS A 97 9.39 9.92 9.90
CA LYS A 97 9.71 8.47 9.88
C LYS A 97 9.01 7.72 8.75
N VAL A 98 7.76 8.07 8.43
CA VAL A 98 7.06 7.50 7.25
C VAL A 98 7.87 7.76 5.99
N LEU A 99 8.32 9.00 5.78
CA LEU A 99 9.10 9.37 4.60
C LEU A 99 10.47 8.66 4.55
N GLU A 100 11.12 8.47 5.69
CA GLU A 100 12.37 7.70 5.78
C GLU A 100 12.17 6.23 5.35
N ILE A 101 11.10 5.58 5.82
CA ILE A 101 10.75 4.21 5.43
C ILE A 101 10.45 4.14 3.93
N VAL A 102 9.71 5.11 3.40
CA VAL A 102 9.38 5.18 1.96
C VAL A 102 10.65 5.36 1.12
N ALA A 103 11.54 6.30 1.50
CA ALA A 103 12.78 6.56 0.79
C ALA A 103 13.74 5.35 0.75
N LYS A 104 13.77 4.55 1.82
CA LYS A 104 14.54 3.29 1.88
C LYS A 104 14.04 2.22 0.89
N ASN A 105 12.77 2.29 0.48
CA ASN A 105 12.10 1.26 -0.31
C ASN A 105 11.75 1.71 -1.76
N GLN A 106 12.13 2.93 -2.14
CA GLN A 106 12.03 3.43 -3.53
C GLN A 106 12.90 2.64 -4.52
#